data_AF-A0A9E1Y7M2-F1
#
_entry.id   AF-A0A9E1Y7M2-F1
#
_cell.length_a   1.000
_cell.length_b   1.000
_cell.length_c   1.000
_cell.angle_alpha   90.00
_cell.angle_beta   90.00
_cell.angle_gamma   90.00
#
_symmetry.space_group_name_H-M   'P 1'
#
loop_
_entity.id
_entity.type
_entity.pdbx_description
1 polymer ?
#
loop_
_entity_poly.entity_id
_entity_poly.type
_entity_poly.pdbx_seq_one_letter_code
_entity_poly.pdbx_strand_id
1 'polypeptide(L)'
;MERKIVHVVGTGTIGEPLIGLLCDYKEKLGIDEVTFNKNTPLRSDRSKVIDLIKRGARLAVNSERLDGFKELGMDPDLETEEAISRAFVVIDCTPSGIG
;
A
#
# COMPACT_ATOMS: atom_id res chain seq x y z
N MET A 1 -23.13 -3.93 3.58
CA MET A 1 -22.20 -4.86 2.90
C MET A 1 -20.84 -4.68 3.52
N GLU A 2 -20.09 -5.76 3.69
CA GLU A 2 -18.69 -5.71 4.12
C GLU A 2 -17.85 -5.01 3.04
N ARG A 3 -16.94 -4.13 3.47
CA ARG A 3 -16.13 -3.30 2.56
C ARG A 3 -15.00 -4.14 1.98
N LYS A 4 -14.89 -4.20 0.66
CA LYS A 4 -13.89 -5.02 -0.05
C LYS A 4 -12.57 -4.25 -0.18
N ILE A 5 -11.79 -4.29 0.90
CA ILE A 5 -10.47 -3.65 0.96
C ILE A 5 -9.40 -4.67 0.57
N VAL A 6 -8.58 -4.33 -0.43
CA VAL A 6 -7.40 -5.12 -0.79
C VAL A 6 -6.16 -4.44 -0.23
N HIS A 7 -5.42 -5.14 0.61
CA HIS A 7 -4.15 -4.66 1.16
C HIS A 7 -2.98 -5.39 0.49
N VAL A 8 -2.03 -4.65 -0.08
CA VAL A 8 -0.83 -5.24 -0.69
C VAL A 8 0.38 -4.99 0.19
N VAL A 9 1.07 -6.05 0.61
CA VAL A 9 2.30 -5.95 1.41
C VAL A 9 3.51 -6.00 0.49
N GLY A 10 4.27 -4.91 0.42
CA GLY A 10 5.46 -4.80 -0.41
C GLY A 10 5.23 -4.01 -1.70
N THR A 11 6.21 -3.17 -2.04
CA THR A 11 6.21 -2.25 -3.19
C THR A 11 7.44 -2.46 -4.08
N GLY A 12 7.84 -3.72 -4.22
CA GLY A 12 8.90 -4.15 -5.13
C GLY A 12 8.37 -4.43 -6.53
N THR A 13 9.13 -5.23 -7.30
CA THR A 13 8.87 -5.51 -8.73
C THR A 13 7.46 -6.04 -9.03
N ILE A 14 6.86 -6.81 -8.11
CA ILE A 14 5.50 -7.35 -8.27
C ILE A 14 4.46 -6.44 -7.63
N GLY A 15 4.71 -6.00 -6.40
CA GLY A 15 3.74 -5.24 -5.62
C GLY A 15 3.36 -3.91 -6.26
N GLU A 16 4.35 -3.14 -6.75
CA GLU A 16 4.09 -1.84 -7.39
C GLU A 16 3.12 -1.93 -8.58
N PRO A 17 3.40 -2.71 -9.64
CA PRO A 17 2.49 -2.79 -10.78
C PRO A 17 1.14 -3.41 -10.41
N LEU A 18 1.10 -4.33 -9.45
CA LEU A 18 -0.15 -4.91 -8.97
C LEU A 18 -1.02 -3.87 -8.28
N ILE A 19 -0.47 -3.03 -7.39
CA ILE A 19 -1.21 -1.94 -6.73
C ILE A 19 -1.79 -1.00 -7.78
N GLY A 20 -0.98 -0.59 -8.76
CA GLY A 20 -1.44 0.26 -9.86
C GLY A 20 -2.61 -0.36 -10.63
N LEU A 21 -2.49 -1.64 -11.01
CA LEU A 21 -3.55 -2.37 -11.71
C LEU A 21 -4.82 -2.49 -10.88
N LEU A 22 -4.70 -2.77 -9.57
CA LEU A 22 -5.85 -2.86 -8.68
C LEU A 22 -6.56 -1.50 -8.56
N CYS A 23 -5.81 -0.40 -8.48
CA CYS A 23 -6.39 0.94 -8.50
C CYS A 23 -7.12 1.24 -9.82
N ASP A 24 -6.48 0.94 -10.95
CA ASP A 24 -7.02 1.25 -12.29
C ASP A 24 -8.27 0.43 -12.63
N TYR A 25 -8.42 -0.77 -12.04
CA TYR A 25 -9.54 -1.68 -12.30
C TYR A 25 -10.48 -1.89 -11.10
N LYS A 26 -10.33 -1.12 -10.01
CA LYS A 26 -11.07 -1.35 -8.75
C LYS A 26 -12.58 -1.45 -8.94
N GLU A 27 -13.17 -0.58 -9.76
CA GLU A 27 -14.62 -0.57 -10.01
C GLU A 27 -15.09 -1.84 -10.73
N LYS A 28 -14.34 -2.29 -11.74
CA LYS A 28 -14.64 -3.52 -12.50
C LYS A 28 -14.48 -4.78 -11.65
N LEU A 29 -13.57 -4.74 -10.69
CA LEU A 29 -13.32 -5.83 -9.74
C LEU A 29 -14.25 -5.77 -8.51
N GLY A 30 -15.02 -4.68 -8.34
CA GLY A 30 -15.83 -4.44 -7.16
C GLY A 30 -15.01 -4.28 -5.88
N ILE A 31 -13.83 -3.66 -5.98
CA ILE A 31 -12.94 -3.30 -4.87
C ILE A 31 -13.27 -1.89 -4.40
N ASP A 32 -13.50 -1.72 -3.11
CA ASP A 32 -13.86 -0.41 -2.53
C ASP A 32 -12.64 0.44 -2.21
N GLU A 33 -11.54 -0.18 -1.78
CA GLU A 33 -10.31 0.50 -1.36
C GLU A 33 -9.09 -0.38 -1.63
N VAL A 34 -8.02 0.25 -2.12
CA VAL A 34 -6.69 -0.38 -2.25
C VAL A 34 -5.77 0.31 -1.26
N THR A 35 -5.16 -0.47 -0.38
CA THR A 35 -4.15 0.01 0.57
C THR A 35 -2.86 -0.75 0.30
N PHE A 36 -1.72 -0.15 0.61
CA PHE A 36 -0.43 -0.81 0.42
C PHE A 36 0.55 -0.50 1.52
N ASN A 37 1.34 -1.50 1.89
CA ASN A 37 2.37 -1.35 2.90
C ASN A 37 3.73 -1.04 2.29
N LYS A 38 4.45 -0.08 2.88
CA LYS A 38 5.88 0.10 2.63
C LYS A 38 6.68 0.12 3.91
N ASN A 39 7.66 -0.79 3.97
CA ASN A 39 8.49 -0.95 5.16
C ASN A 39 9.55 0.15 5.33
N THR A 40 10.19 0.63 4.28
CA THR A 40 11.34 1.56 4.44
C THR A 40 11.12 2.87 3.70
N PRO A 41 11.31 4.04 4.36
CA PRO A 41 11.26 5.33 3.71
C PRO A 41 12.53 5.54 2.87
N LEU A 42 12.44 5.23 1.58
CA LEU A 42 13.55 5.43 0.64
C LEU A 42 13.25 6.59 -0.30
N ARG A 43 14.18 7.56 -0.39
CA ARG A 43 14.06 8.70 -1.31
C ARG A 43 13.88 8.26 -2.76
N SER A 44 14.54 7.16 -3.16
CA SER A 44 14.42 6.56 -4.49
C SER A 44 13.01 6.06 -4.81
N ASP A 45 12.21 5.72 -3.79
CA ASP A 45 10.85 5.22 -3.97
C ASP A 45 9.80 6.33 -3.89
N ARG A 46 10.19 7.57 -3.58
CA ARG A 46 9.26 8.69 -3.37
C ARG A 46 8.33 8.90 -4.56
N SER A 47 8.88 8.99 -5.78
CA SER A 47 8.07 9.24 -6.99
C SER A 47 7.02 8.16 -7.20
N LYS A 48 7.40 6.90 -7.02
CA LYS A 48 6.53 5.72 -7.10
C LYS A 48 5.42 5.74 -6.06
N VAL A 49 5.76 5.97 -4.79
CA VAL A 49 4.75 6.02 -3.71
C VAL A 49 3.73 7.12 -3.98
N ILE A 50 4.19 8.30 -4.39
CA ILE A 50 3.31 9.41 -4.74
C ILE A 50 2.44 9.10 -5.96
N ASP A 51 2.96 8.37 -6.96
CA ASP A 51 2.15 7.92 -8.11
C ASP A 51 1.02 6.99 -7.68
N LEU A 52 1.30 5.99 -6.85
CA LEU A 52 0.28 5.07 -6.31
C LEU A 52 -0.78 5.80 -5.49
N ILE A 53 -0.38 6.78 -4.66
CA ILE A 53 -1.32 7.62 -3.91
C ILE A 53 -2.20 8.43 -4.86
N LYS A 54 -1.64 9.03 -5.91
CA LYS A 54 -2.40 9.77 -6.92
C LYS A 54 -3.40 8.89 -7.69
N ARG A 55 -3.10 7.60 -7.86
CA ARG A 55 -4.04 6.60 -8.43
C ARG A 55 -5.13 6.16 -7.44
N GLY A 56 -5.08 6.65 -6.21
CA GLY A 56 -6.08 6.37 -5.17
C GLY A 56 -5.75 5.19 -4.27
N ALA A 57 -4.51 4.71 -4.27
CA ALA A 57 -4.03 3.78 -3.24
C ALA A 57 -3.73 4.54 -1.94
N ARG A 58 -3.92 3.90 -0.79
CA ARG A 58 -3.61 4.51 0.52
C ARG A 58 -2.36 3.88 1.13
N LEU A 59 -1.43 4.73 1.55
CA LEU A 59 -0.14 4.29 2.09
C LEU A 59 -0.29 3.87 3.54
N ALA A 60 0.14 2.66 3.87
CA ALA A 60 0.29 2.16 5.23
C ALA A 60 1.78 1.96 5.56
N VAL A 61 2.19 2.34 6.77
CA VAL A 61 3.57 2.16 7.24
C VAL A 61 3.59 1.72 8.70
N ASN A 62 4.72 1.20 9.15
CA ASN A 62 4.93 0.92 10.57
C ASN A 62 4.98 2.25 11.36
N SER A 63 4.37 2.30 12.54
CA SER A 63 4.28 3.48 13.40
C SER A 63 5.67 4.07 13.72
N GLU A 64 6.69 3.23 13.91
CA GLU A 64 8.08 3.64 14.16
C GLU A 64 8.72 4.37 12.98
N ARG A 65 8.11 4.30 11.79
CA ARG A 65 8.68 4.85 10.55
C ARG A 65 7.87 6.01 9.97
N LEU A 66 6.77 6.41 10.62
CA LEU A 66 5.89 7.49 10.18
C LEU A 66 6.66 8.77 9.83
N ASP A 67 7.54 9.22 10.72
CA ASP A 67 8.28 10.47 10.55
C ASP A 67 9.21 10.43 9.33
N GLY A 68 9.91 9.32 9.11
CA GLY A 68 10.80 9.17 7.95
C GLY A 68 10.06 9.21 6.60
N PHE A 69 8.81 8.75 6.56
CA PHE A 69 7.96 8.90 5.37
C PHE A 69 7.49 10.35 5.18
N LYS A 70 7.04 11.00 6.26
CA LYS A 70 6.60 12.40 6.25
C LYS A 70 7.70 13.38 5.85
N GLU A 71 8.92 13.19 6.33
CA GLU A 71 10.11 13.98 5.93
C GLU A 71 10.39 13.91 4.43
N LEU A 72 10.09 12.77 3.81
CA LEU A 72 10.18 12.57 2.36
C LEU A 72 8.92 13.06 1.62
N GLY A 73 7.94 13.63 2.32
CA GLY A 73 6.67 14.10 1.77
C GLY A 73 5.76 12.97 1.27
N MET A 74 5.92 11.76 1.83
CA MET A 74 5.00 10.65 1.65
C MET A 74 4.16 10.56 2.91
N ASP A 75 2.95 11.12 2.89
CA ASP A 75 2.09 11.17 4.09
C ASP A 75 1.28 9.86 4.22
N PRO A 76 1.54 9.00 5.21
CA PRO A 76 0.82 7.74 5.36
C PRO A 76 -0.59 7.95 5.89
N ASP A 77 -1.54 7.21 5.34
CA ASP A 77 -2.95 7.21 5.75
C ASP A 77 -3.22 6.34 6.99
N LEU A 78 -2.42 5.27 7.15
CA LEU A 78 -2.72 4.15 8.04
C LEU A 78 -1.44 3.61 8.68
N GLU A 79 -1.60 3.00 9.85
CA GLU A 79 -0.59 2.09 10.38
C GLU A 79 -0.71 0.70 9.73
N THR A 80 0.40 -0.05 9.67
CA THR A 80 0.42 -1.42 9.10
C THR A 80 -0.67 -2.32 9.70
N GLU A 81 -0.75 -2.37 11.03
CA GLU A 81 -1.72 -3.23 11.74
C GLU A 81 -3.17 -2.82 11.46
N GLU A 82 -3.42 -1.51 11.38
CA GLU A 82 -4.73 -0.97 11.01
C GLU A 82 -5.12 -1.35 9.56
N ALA A 83 -4.16 -1.32 8.64
CA ALA A 83 -4.39 -1.68 7.24
C ALA A 83 -4.66 -3.17 7.06
N ILE A 84 -3.98 -4.04 7.82
CA ILE A 84 -4.20 -5.49 7.78
C ILE A 84 -5.53 -5.86 8.43
N SER A 85 -5.83 -5.32 9.61
CA SER A 85 -7.08 -5.64 10.34
C SER A 85 -8.36 -5.27 9.59
N ARG A 86 -8.33 -4.24 8.74
CA ARG A 86 -9.47 -3.86 7.87
C ARG A 86 -9.51 -4.60 6.53
N ALA A 87 -8.46 -5.32 6.16
CA ALA A 87 -8.33 -5.90 4.84
C ALA A 87 -9.31 -7.07 4.67
N PHE A 88 -10.03 -7.07 3.55
CA PHE A 88 -10.80 -8.24 3.13
C PHE A 88 -9.89 -9.30 2.51
N VAL A 89 -8.85 -8.86 1.79
CA VAL A 89 -7.78 -9.70 1.24
C VAL A 89 -6.44 -9.02 1.47
N VAL A 90 -5.46 -9.79 1.94
CA VAL A 90 -4.05 -9.39 1.98
C VAL A 90 -3.31 -10.11 0.84
N ILE A 91 -2.60 -9.36 0.01
CA ILE A 91 -1.71 -9.89 -1.02
C ILE A 91 -0.28 -9.63 -0.58
N ASP A 92 0.42 -10.70 -0.22
CA ASP A 92 1.83 -10.63 0.14
C ASP A 92 2.70 -10.66 -1.12
N CYS A 93 3.46 -9.57 -1.33
CA CYS A 93 4.44 -9.41 -2.40
C CYS A 93 5.87 -9.23 -1.84
N THR A 94 6.13 -9.74 -0.63
CA THR A 94 7.44 -9.74 0.00
C THR A 94 8.35 -10.81 -0.63
N PRO A 95 9.69 -10.69 -0.48
CA PRO A 95 10.61 -11.73 -0.91
C PRO A 95 10.27 -13.09 -0.29
N SER A 96 10.64 -14.18 -0.98
CA SER A 96 10.40 -15.53 -0.50
C SER A 96 10.97 -15.76 0.91
N GLY A 97 10.16 -16.36 1.79
CA GLY A 97 10.54 -16.69 3.16
C GLY A 97 10.35 -15.56 4.18
N ILE A 98 9.68 -14.47 3.81
CA ILE A 98 9.37 -13.35 4.72
C ILE A 98 7.92 -13.41 5.23
N GLY A 99 6.95 -13.54 4.31
CA GLY A 99 5.51 -13.55 4.60
C GLY A 99 4.97 -14.80 5.28
#